data_AF-A0A8T6C9E9-F1
#
_entry.id   AF-A0A8T6C9E9-F1
#
_cell.length_a   1.000
_cell.length_b   1.000
_cell.length_c   1.000
_cell.angle_alpha   90.00
_cell.angle_beta   90.00
_cell.angle_gamma   90.00
#
_symmetry.space_group_name_H-M   'P 1'
#
loop_
_entity.id
_entity.type
_entity.pdbx_description
1 polymer ?
#
loop_
_entity_poly.entity_id
_entity_poly.type
_entity_poly.pdbx_seq_one_letter_code
_entity_poly.pdbx_strand_id
1 'polypeptide(L)'
;RIYIGSDAPALKPRHYRRVITGLATRDAVLAAARDGGVTMMATRRGWPRLARLPWGTPGLAHALSAACRRTGRSAIEIPGGFDVDRRSDLAPLARALRGDARPARRALHRWLVLNRLA
;
A
#
# COMPACT_ATOMS: atom_id res chain seq x y z
N ARG A 1 -7.12 -4.72 13.11
CA ARG A 1 -5.67 -4.38 13.08
C ARG A 1 -5.32 -3.90 11.67
N ILE A 2 -4.50 -2.86 11.55
CA ILE A 2 -4.04 -2.29 10.28
C ILE A 2 -2.51 -2.25 10.34
N TYR A 3 -1.88 -2.75 9.27
CA TYR A 3 -0.43 -2.79 9.06
C TYR A 3 -0.14 -1.92 7.83
N ILE A 4 0.85 -1.05 7.94
CA ILE A 4 1.12 0.01 6.95
C ILE A 4 2.62 0.00 6.64
N GLY A 5 2.96 -0.06 5.35
CA GLY A 5 4.33 0.12 4.88
C GLY A 5 4.82 1.57 5.09
N SER A 6 6.09 1.73 5.42
CA SER A 6 6.68 3.06 5.70
C SER A 6 7.21 3.79 4.45
N ASP A 7 7.22 3.09 3.33
CA ASP A 7 7.85 3.36 2.04
C ASP A 7 6.85 3.82 0.96
N ALA A 8 5.59 4.08 1.30
CA ALA A 8 4.57 4.59 0.38
C ALA A 8 4.19 6.07 0.65
N PRO A 9 5.10 7.05 0.51
CA PRO A 9 4.89 8.45 0.87
C PRO A 9 3.79 9.15 0.07
N ALA A 10 3.45 8.64 -1.12
CA ALA A 10 2.38 9.14 -1.97
C ALA A 10 0.97 8.85 -1.41
N LEU A 11 0.84 7.97 -0.41
CA LEU A 11 -0.45 7.69 0.22
C LEU A 11 -1.11 8.98 0.77
N LYS A 12 -2.43 9.09 0.58
CA LYS A 12 -3.25 10.25 0.96
C LYS A 12 -4.35 9.79 1.94
N PRO A 13 -4.98 10.71 2.70
CA PRO A 13 -6.07 10.38 3.64
C PRO A 13 -7.16 9.47 3.05
N ARG A 14 -7.52 9.66 1.77
CA ARG A 14 -8.52 8.81 1.07
C ARG A 14 -8.15 7.32 1.02
N HIS A 15 -6.87 6.97 0.95
CA HIS A 15 -6.45 5.56 0.88
C HIS A 15 -6.69 4.87 2.24
N TYR A 16 -6.34 5.54 3.35
CA TYR A 16 -6.62 5.04 4.68
C TYR A 16 -8.12 4.93 4.97
N ARG A 17 -8.90 5.93 4.55
CA ARG A 17 -10.37 5.89 4.66
C ARG A 17 -10.96 4.70 3.91
N ARG A 18 -10.50 4.42 2.69
CA ARG A 18 -10.94 3.22 1.93
C ARG A 18 -10.64 1.92 2.66
N VAL A 19 -9.46 1.79 3.29
CA VAL A 19 -9.13 0.61 4.11
C VAL A 19 -10.10 0.47 5.29
N ILE A 20 -10.34 1.56 6.03
CA ILE A 20 -11.25 1.58 7.18
C ILE A 20 -12.68 1.23 6.76
N THR A 21 -13.20 1.87 5.69
CA THR A 21 -14.53 1.58 5.14
C THR A 21 -14.64 0.13 4.66
N GLY A 22 -13.61 -0.41 4.02
CA GLY A 22 -13.59 -1.81 3.60
C GLY A 22 -13.69 -2.79 4.78
N LEU A 23 -13.05 -2.47 5.92
CA LEU A 23 -13.16 -3.29 7.13
C LEU A 23 -14.55 -3.27 7.76
N ALA A 24 -15.41 -2.30 7.44
CA ALA A 24 -16.78 -2.32 7.92
C ALA A 24 -17.56 -3.53 7.37
N THR A 25 -17.25 -3.96 6.14
CA THR A 25 -17.99 -5.02 5.44
C THR A 25 -17.18 -6.28 5.16
N ARG A 26 -15.85 -6.23 5.24
CA ARG A 26 -14.93 -7.35 4.96
C ARG A 26 -14.06 -7.69 6.15
N ASP A 27 -13.66 -8.95 6.26
CA ASP A 27 -12.77 -9.40 7.32
C ASP A 27 -11.30 -9.01 7.07
N ALA A 28 -10.90 -8.90 5.80
CA ALA A 28 -9.59 -8.43 5.38
C ALA A 28 -9.67 -7.45 4.21
N VAL A 29 -8.79 -6.44 4.22
CA VAL A 29 -8.64 -5.45 3.15
C VAL A 29 -7.15 -5.35 2.79
N LEU A 30 -6.84 -5.50 1.51
CA LEU A 30 -5.49 -5.47 0.96
C LEU A 30 -5.39 -4.25 0.05
N ALA A 31 -4.59 -3.26 0.43
CA ALA A 31 -4.32 -2.12 -0.43
C ALA A 31 -3.19 -2.48 -1.40
N ALA A 32 -3.56 -2.97 -2.58
CA ALA A 32 -2.64 -3.46 -3.59
C ALA A 32 -1.75 -2.33 -4.10
N ALA A 33 -0.44 -2.52 -4.00
CA ALA A 33 0.54 -1.64 -4.61
C ALA A 33 0.55 -1.88 -6.14
N ARG A 34 1.03 -0.88 -6.89
CA ARG A 34 1.07 -0.94 -8.37
C ARG A 34 1.94 -2.08 -8.90
N ASP A 35 2.96 -2.46 -8.17
CA ASP A 35 3.86 -3.55 -8.49
C ASP A 35 3.28 -4.94 -8.15
N GLY A 36 2.11 -4.99 -7.50
CA GLY A 36 1.39 -6.20 -7.07
C GLY A 36 1.68 -6.64 -5.63
N GLY A 37 2.55 -5.91 -4.92
CA GLY A 37 2.69 -5.96 -3.47
C GLY A 37 1.51 -5.34 -2.72
N VAL A 38 1.73 -4.92 -1.47
CA VAL A 38 0.71 -4.26 -0.63
C VAL A 38 1.31 -3.10 0.16
N THR A 39 0.73 -1.90 0.02
CA THR A 39 1.13 -0.74 0.85
C THR A 39 0.47 -0.77 2.23
N MET A 40 -0.69 -1.42 2.34
CA MET A 40 -1.40 -1.63 3.60
C MET A 40 -2.10 -2.99 3.60
N MET A 41 -2.10 -3.62 4.77
CA MET A 41 -2.85 -4.84 5.04
C MET A 41 -3.71 -4.61 6.28
N ALA A 42 -5.00 -4.89 6.20
CA ALA A 42 -5.89 -4.77 7.34
C ALA A 42 -6.76 -5.99 7.53
N THR A 43 -7.05 -6.32 8.78
CA THR A 43 -7.92 -7.44 9.13
C THR A 43 -8.66 -7.20 10.44
N ARG A 44 -9.91 -7.63 10.51
CA ARG A 44 -10.71 -7.70 11.75
C ARG A 44 -10.43 -8.98 12.54
N ARG A 45 -9.94 -10.03 11.87
CA ARG A 45 -9.63 -11.34 12.44
C ARG A 45 -8.11 -11.56 12.44
N GLY A 46 -7.64 -12.73 12.86
CA GLY A 46 -6.23 -13.11 12.62
C GLY A 46 -5.94 -13.32 11.13
N TRP A 47 -4.68 -13.09 10.72
CA TRP A 47 -4.20 -13.45 9.38
C TRP A 47 -4.11 -14.98 9.22
N PRO A 48 -4.29 -15.52 8.01
CA PRO A 48 -3.95 -16.91 7.71
C PRO A 48 -2.42 -17.10 7.77
N ARG A 49 -1.94 -18.33 7.60
CA ARG A 49 -0.49 -18.61 7.59
C ARG A 49 0.21 -17.84 6.46
N LEU A 50 1.02 -16.86 6.85
CA LEU A 50 1.69 -15.93 5.93
C LEU A 50 3.01 -16.47 5.35
N ALA A 51 3.65 -17.42 6.04
CA ALA A 51 5.01 -17.87 5.73
C ALA A 51 5.20 -18.49 4.33
N ARG A 52 4.13 -18.96 3.68
CA ARG A 52 4.18 -19.61 2.35
C ARG A 52 3.67 -18.71 1.22
N LEU A 53 3.43 -17.42 1.50
CA LEU A 53 2.97 -16.48 0.48
C LEU A 53 4.15 -15.98 -0.36
N PRO A 54 3.91 -15.59 -1.62
CA PRO A 54 4.97 -15.17 -2.53
C PRO A 54 5.38 -13.71 -2.25
N TRP A 55 6.03 -13.49 -1.11
CA TRP A 55 6.54 -12.19 -0.69
C TRP A 55 7.54 -11.62 -1.72
N GLY A 56 7.48 -10.31 -1.93
CA GLY A 56 8.34 -9.62 -2.91
C GLY A 56 7.99 -9.90 -4.37
N THR A 57 6.78 -10.42 -4.66
CA THR A 57 6.31 -10.68 -6.02
C THR A 57 5.04 -9.89 -6.34
N PRO A 58 4.76 -9.63 -7.63
CA PRO A 58 3.50 -9.01 -8.06
C PRO A 58 2.22 -9.79 -7.71
N GLY A 59 2.35 -11.08 -7.34
CA GLY A 59 1.21 -11.91 -6.97
C GLY A 59 0.81 -11.80 -5.50
N LEU A 60 1.51 -11.01 -4.69
CA LEU A 60 1.37 -11.03 -3.23
C LEU A 60 -0.03 -10.60 -2.77
N ALA A 61 -0.56 -9.48 -3.27
CA ALA A 61 -1.89 -8.99 -2.88
C ALA A 61 -2.99 -10.03 -3.16
N HIS A 62 -2.94 -10.62 -4.36
CA HIS A 62 -3.89 -11.66 -4.77
C HIS A 62 -3.76 -12.93 -3.92
N ALA A 63 -2.53 -13.39 -3.68
CA ALA A 63 -2.26 -14.58 -2.87
C ALA A 63 -2.71 -14.39 -1.41
N LEU A 64 -2.49 -13.21 -0.83
CA LEU A 64 -2.98 -12.82 0.49
C LEU A 64 -4.51 -12.89 0.54
N SER A 65 -5.19 -12.27 -0.43
CA SER A 65 -6.65 -12.25 -0.47
C SER A 65 -7.24 -13.65 -0.65
N ALA A 66 -6.63 -14.48 -1.52
CA ALA A 66 -7.00 -15.87 -1.70
C ALA A 66 -6.77 -16.70 -0.42
N ALA A 67 -5.66 -16.49 0.29
CA ALA A 67 -5.39 -17.16 1.56
C ALA A 67 -6.42 -16.83 2.64
N CYS A 68 -6.86 -15.58 2.73
CA CYS A 68 -7.95 -15.19 3.61
C CYS A 68 -9.24 -15.94 3.23
N ARG A 69 -9.64 -15.89 1.95
CA ARG A 69 -10.86 -16.55 1.46
C ARG A 69 -10.88 -18.07 1.71
N ARG A 70 -9.76 -18.76 1.49
CA ARG A 70 -9.62 -20.21 1.77
C ARG A 70 -9.86 -20.59 3.23
N THR A 71 -9.80 -19.63 4.15
CA THR A 71 -10.05 -19.85 5.58
C THR A 71 -11.41 -19.28 6.02
N GLY A 72 -12.34 -19.08 5.09
CA GLY A 72 -13.68 -18.57 5.37
C GLY A 72 -13.75 -17.08 5.74
N ARG A 73 -12.68 -16.30 5.49
CA ARG A 73 -12.64 -14.86 5.77
C ARG A 73 -12.93 -14.08 4.49
N SER A 74 -13.87 -13.16 4.55
CA SER A 74 -14.14 -12.27 3.42
C SER A 74 -12.95 -11.32 3.21
N ALA A 75 -12.46 -11.20 1.98
CA ALA A 75 -11.29 -10.38 1.67
C ALA A 75 -11.49 -9.59 0.37
N ILE A 76 -11.00 -8.36 0.35
CA ILE A 76 -11.06 -7.47 -0.82
C ILE A 76 -9.70 -6.83 -1.08
N GLU A 77 -9.37 -6.71 -2.36
CA GLU A 77 -8.23 -5.95 -2.86
C GLU A 77 -8.73 -4.57 -3.31
N ILE A 78 -8.07 -3.50 -2.87
CA ILE A 78 -8.39 -2.11 -3.23
C ILE A 78 -7.15 -1.39 -3.75
N PRO A 79 -7.30 -0.31 -4.55
CA PRO A 79 -6.14 0.47 -5.00
C PRO A 79 -5.35 1.06 -3.83
N GLY A 80 -4.08 0.68 -3.72
CA GLY A 80 -3.16 1.04 -2.64
C GLY A 80 -2.04 2.01 -3.02
N GLY A 81 -2.00 2.51 -4.26
CA GLY A 81 -0.93 3.40 -4.71
C GLY A 81 0.35 2.63 -5.02
N PHE A 82 1.50 3.13 -4.58
CA PHE A 82 2.80 2.53 -4.81
C PHE A 82 3.75 2.85 -3.64
N ASP A 83 4.59 1.89 -3.32
CA ASP A 83 5.81 1.93 -2.53
C ASP A 83 7.00 2.41 -3.37
N VAL A 84 8.11 2.69 -2.69
CA VAL A 84 9.33 3.26 -3.29
C VAL A 84 10.49 2.33 -2.96
N ASP A 85 10.71 1.36 -3.85
CA ASP A 85 11.75 0.33 -3.67
C ASP A 85 13.00 0.61 -4.49
N ARG A 86 12.83 1.23 -5.66
CA ARG A 86 13.90 1.43 -6.64
C ARG A 86 14.03 2.88 -7.02
N ARG A 87 15.20 3.22 -7.56
CA ARG A 87 15.46 4.57 -8.10
C ARG A 87 14.43 5.00 -9.15
N SER A 88 13.92 4.06 -9.94
CA SER A 88 12.88 4.30 -10.96
C SER A 88 11.56 4.83 -10.39
N ASP A 89 11.29 4.62 -9.10
CA ASP A 89 10.05 5.05 -8.45
C ASP A 89 10.09 6.54 -8.04
N LEU A 90 11.28 7.14 -8.02
CA LEU A 90 11.50 8.51 -7.54
C LEU A 90 10.88 9.58 -8.45
N ALA A 91 10.94 9.43 -9.77
CA ALA A 91 10.31 10.38 -10.70
C ALA A 91 8.77 10.31 -10.66
N PRO A 92 8.11 9.13 -10.68
CA PRO A 92 6.70 9.00 -10.35
C PRO A 92 6.34 9.58 -8.98
N LEU A 93 7.20 9.38 -7.97
CA LEU A 93 7.00 9.92 -6.63
C LEU A 93 7.00 11.45 -6.62
N ALA A 94 7.98 12.09 -7.25
CA ALA A 94 8.04 13.54 -7.34
C ALA A 94 6.75 14.11 -7.97
N ARG A 95 6.27 13.50 -9.06
CA ARG A 95 4.98 13.88 -9.66
C ARG A 95 3.81 13.73 -8.68
N ALA A 96 3.74 12.64 -7.93
CA ALA A 96 2.67 12.38 -6.96
C ALA A 96 2.70 13.29 -5.72
N LEU A 97 3.87 13.84 -5.37
CA LEU A 97 4.07 14.76 -4.26
C LEU A 97 3.96 16.23 -4.65
N ARG A 98 3.83 16.56 -5.94
CA ARG A 98 3.62 17.93 -6.41
C ARG A 98 2.38 18.53 -5.73
N GLY A 99 2.56 19.68 -5.08
CA GLY A 99 1.47 20.37 -4.36
C GLY A 99 1.01 19.71 -3.07
N ASP A 100 1.73 18.71 -2.53
CA ASP A 100 1.39 18.12 -1.23
C ASP A 100 1.57 19.16 -0.11
N ALA A 101 0.58 19.31 0.77
CA ALA A 101 0.64 20.27 1.87
C ALA A 101 1.44 19.76 3.08
N ARG A 102 1.68 18.46 3.21
CA ARG A 102 2.27 17.86 4.42
C ARG A 102 3.77 18.20 4.51
N PRO A 103 4.28 18.74 5.64
CA PRO A 103 5.66 19.24 5.74
C PRO A 103 6.74 18.25 5.28
N ALA A 104 6.70 17.00 5.76
CA ALA A 104 7.66 15.98 5.38
C ALA A 104 7.61 15.63 3.87
N ARG A 105 6.43 15.66 3.24
CA ARG A 105 6.27 15.38 1.80
C ARG A 105 6.73 16.54 0.95
N ARG A 106 6.54 17.78 1.42
CA ARG A 106 7.13 18.98 0.79
C ARG A 106 8.65 18.93 0.84
N ALA A 107 9.23 18.55 1.98
CA ALA A 107 10.68 18.40 2.12
C ALA A 107 11.22 17.32 1.16
N LEU A 108 10.57 16.15 1.12
CA LEU A 108 10.94 15.07 0.20
C LEU A 108 10.82 15.51 -1.27
N HIS A 109 9.72 16.15 -1.67
CA HIS A 109 9.56 16.67 -3.03
C HIS A 109 10.65 17.68 -3.40
N ARG A 110 10.96 18.64 -2.51
CA ARG A 110 12.05 19.61 -2.74
C ARG A 110 13.40 18.89 -2.91
N TRP A 111 13.68 17.91 -2.06
CA TRP A 111 14.91 17.12 -2.15
C TRP A 111 15.00 16.37 -3.48
N LEU A 112 13.92 15.74 -3.94
CA LEU A 112 13.88 15.05 -5.23
C LEU A 112 14.17 16.00 -6.41
N VAL A 113 13.57 17.19 -6.40
CA VAL A 113 13.78 18.21 -7.44
C VAL A 113 15.22 18.72 -7.45
N LEU A 114 15.76 19.09 -6.28
CA LEU A 114 17.14 19.59 -6.15
C LEU A 114 18.17 18.57 -6.62
N ASN A 115 17.91 17.28 -6.43
CA ASN A 115 18.81 16.19 -6.82
C ASN A 115 18.56 15.67 -8.25
N ARG A 116 17.68 16.31 -9.04
CA ARG A 116 17.32 15.88 -10.41
C ARG A 116 16.80 14.43 -10.46
N LEU A 117 16.01 14.04 -9.46
CA LEU A 117 15.35 12.73 -9.33
C LEU A 117 13.84 12.80 -9.60
N ALA A 118 13.36 13.94 -10.11
CA ALA A 118 11.96 14.24 -10.37
C ALA A 118 11.58 14.05 -11.85
#